data_AF-A0A7K0E3U3-F1
#
_entry.id   AF-A0A7K0E3U3-F1
#
_cell.length_a   1.000
_cell.length_b   1.000
_cell.length_c   1.000
_cell.angle_alpha   90.00
_cell.angle_beta   90.00
_cell.angle_gamma   90.00
#
_symmetry.space_group_name_H-M   'P 1'
#
loop_
_entity.id
_entity.type
_entity.pdbx_description
1 polymer ?
#
loop_
_entity_poly.entity_id
_entity_poly.type
_entity_poly.pdbx_seq_one_letter_code
_entity_poly.pdbx_strand_id
1 'polypeptide(L)'
;MIDNINYADIKVASVFGRYITNGSIQDVLANLNESFRVETIGKSVLQRPIKSITIGNGEKRILMWSQMHGNESTTTKAILDLLNYLKINEQESQELLKNCTLKIIPILSPDGAAAYTRINANEVDLNRDAQDLTQPESIVLRETFNLFKPNYAFNLHGQRTFYNVGNTNKSATVSFLSPSVDIERKLTKPRKIAMQIIVAMNEMLQNYIPGGVGRYDDGFNLNCVGDTFQSLNCPTILFEAGHYENDYDREIVRHFIFNSLITAISTISFNTISNFKYEDYFKIPENGKQFYDVIIKNIQFYNPELKDLGSVGVQFTEVLEENKVVFKPKIEKVGALNGFFGHKVYDCSIESQLTELKQETELCKLVNSKL
;
A
#
# COMPACT_ATOMS: atom_id res chain seq x y z
N MET A 1 -8.97 6.87 20.85
CA MET A 1 -9.64 5.55 20.87
C MET A 1 -8.72 4.39 20.50
N ILE A 2 -7.44 4.62 20.16
CA ILE A 2 -6.41 3.55 20.03
C ILE A 2 -5.45 3.58 21.23
N ASP A 3 -5.62 4.54 22.14
CA ASP A 3 -4.56 4.98 23.07
C ASP A 3 -4.17 3.98 24.17
N ASN A 4 -4.90 2.86 24.30
CA ASN A 4 -4.71 1.90 25.40
C ASN A 4 -4.21 0.50 24.99
N ILE A 5 -4.03 0.21 23.69
CA ILE A 5 -3.55 -1.11 23.25
C ILE A 5 -2.20 -0.98 22.54
N ASN A 6 -1.23 -1.77 22.99
CA ASN A 6 0.08 -1.84 22.36
C ASN A 6 -0.03 -2.54 20.99
N TYR A 7 0.46 -1.90 19.94
CA TYR A 7 0.45 -2.49 18.59
C TYR A 7 1.18 -3.84 18.52
N ALA A 8 2.15 -4.09 19.41
CA ALA A 8 2.82 -5.39 19.49
C ALA A 8 1.84 -6.55 19.76
N ASP A 9 0.76 -6.32 20.51
CA ASP A 9 -0.27 -7.32 20.82
C ASP A 9 -1.28 -7.50 19.67
N ILE A 10 -1.42 -6.46 18.85
CA ILE A 10 -2.30 -6.44 17.67
C ILE A 10 -1.61 -7.10 16.47
N LYS A 11 -0.31 -6.89 16.31
CA LYS A 11 0.45 -7.34 15.15
C LYS A 11 0.41 -8.86 15.01
N VAL A 12 -0.08 -9.36 13.88
CA VAL A 12 -0.03 -10.78 13.55
C VAL A 12 1.39 -11.18 13.16
N ALA A 13 2.16 -11.69 14.14
CA ALA A 13 3.59 -11.98 14.00
C ALA A 13 3.92 -13.15 13.06
N SER A 14 2.98 -14.09 12.85
CA SER A 14 3.17 -15.23 11.93
C SER A 14 3.24 -14.83 10.45
N VAL A 15 2.83 -13.60 10.11
CA VAL A 15 2.85 -13.07 8.75
C VAL A 15 3.83 -11.90 8.70
N PHE A 16 4.93 -12.05 7.98
CA PHE A 16 6.06 -11.10 7.97
C PHE A 16 6.65 -10.94 6.57
N GLY A 17 7.24 -9.77 6.31
CA GLY A 17 8.03 -9.52 5.11
C GLY A 17 7.17 -9.22 3.90
N ARG A 18 7.72 -9.46 2.70
CA ARG A 18 7.12 -9.05 1.43
C ARG A 18 6.32 -10.14 0.73
N TYR A 19 6.69 -11.41 0.85
CA TYR A 19 6.04 -12.50 0.13
C TYR A 19 4.89 -13.11 0.94
N ILE A 20 3.67 -12.64 0.68
CA ILE A 20 2.45 -13.11 1.37
C ILE A 20 1.52 -13.75 0.35
N THR A 21 1.12 -15.00 0.60
CA THR A 21 0.22 -15.78 -0.24
C THR A 21 -0.96 -16.31 0.56
N ASN A 22 -1.89 -17.01 -0.10
CA ASN A 22 -2.98 -17.71 0.59
C ASN A 22 -2.48 -18.66 1.69
N GLY A 23 -1.34 -19.33 1.47
CA GLY A 23 -0.74 -20.21 2.47
C GLY A 23 -0.27 -19.45 3.70
N SER A 24 0.31 -18.26 3.50
CA SER A 24 0.79 -17.39 4.58
C SER A 24 -0.31 -16.96 5.55
N ILE A 25 -1.54 -16.78 5.05
CA ILE A 25 -2.67 -16.26 5.86
C ILE A 25 -3.63 -17.35 6.33
N GLN A 26 -3.44 -18.60 5.89
CA GLN A 26 -4.39 -19.69 6.12
C GLN A 26 -4.67 -19.92 7.61
N ASP A 27 -3.61 -20.02 8.42
CA ASP A 27 -3.73 -20.28 9.85
C ASP A 27 -4.35 -19.10 10.60
N VAL A 28 -4.07 -17.87 10.15
CA VAL A 28 -4.69 -16.67 10.73
C VAL A 28 -6.21 -16.72 10.52
N LEU A 29 -6.65 -17.03 9.30
CA LEU A 29 -8.08 -17.13 8.99
C LEU A 29 -8.76 -18.31 9.68
N ALA A 30 -8.06 -19.45 9.84
CA ALA A 30 -8.60 -20.62 10.52
C ALA A 30 -8.78 -20.40 12.03
N ASN A 31 -8.02 -19.47 12.62
CA ASN A 31 -8.09 -19.13 14.05
C ASN A 31 -9.03 -17.96 14.37
N LEU A 32 -9.78 -17.44 13.39
CA LEU A 32 -10.84 -16.47 13.66
C LEU A 32 -12.01 -17.16 14.37
N ASN A 33 -12.67 -16.45 15.29
CA ASN A 33 -13.85 -16.98 15.98
C ASN A 33 -15.10 -16.90 15.08
N GLU A 34 -16.21 -17.47 15.55
CA GLU A 34 -17.47 -17.58 14.79
C GLU A 34 -18.10 -16.25 14.37
N SER A 35 -17.72 -15.13 15.00
CA SER A 35 -18.16 -13.79 14.60
C SER A 35 -17.61 -13.36 13.23
N PHE A 36 -16.57 -14.02 12.74
CA PHE A 36 -15.98 -13.77 11.43
C PHE A 36 -16.46 -14.83 10.43
N ARG A 37 -17.34 -14.46 9.51
CA ARG A 37 -17.79 -15.34 8.42
C ARG A 37 -16.74 -15.36 7.31
N VAL A 38 -15.95 -16.44 7.25
CA VAL A 38 -14.95 -16.67 6.20
C VAL A 38 -15.54 -17.54 5.10
N GLU A 39 -15.50 -17.07 3.86
CA GLU A 39 -16.11 -17.75 2.70
C GLU A 39 -15.17 -17.77 1.51
N THR A 40 -15.22 -18.83 0.72
CA THR A 40 -14.65 -18.81 -0.64
C THR A 40 -15.68 -18.21 -1.58
N ILE A 41 -15.36 -17.07 -2.18
CA ILE A 41 -16.28 -16.30 -3.04
C ILE A 41 -15.96 -16.45 -4.53
N GLY A 42 -14.95 -17.25 -4.86
CA GLY A 42 -14.55 -17.54 -6.23
C GLY A 42 -13.19 -18.20 -6.29
N LYS A 43 -12.65 -18.32 -7.50
CA LYS A 43 -11.32 -18.85 -7.76
C LYS A 43 -10.60 -18.00 -8.79
N SER A 44 -9.28 -17.93 -8.68
CA SER A 44 -8.41 -17.32 -9.70
C SER A 44 -8.34 -18.16 -10.98
N VAL A 45 -7.62 -17.64 -11.98
CA VAL A 45 -7.33 -18.35 -13.24
C VAL A 45 -6.79 -19.76 -12.98
N LEU A 46 -5.78 -19.90 -12.10
CA LEU A 46 -5.16 -21.16 -11.73
C LEU A 46 -5.91 -21.88 -10.60
N GLN A 47 -7.21 -21.60 -10.44
CA GLN A 47 -8.12 -22.29 -9.51
C GLN A 47 -7.79 -22.14 -8.02
N ARG A 48 -6.97 -21.14 -7.63
CA ARG A 48 -6.71 -20.84 -6.22
C ARG A 48 -7.91 -20.13 -5.60
N PRO A 49 -8.31 -20.48 -4.36
CA PRO A 49 -9.50 -19.89 -3.75
C PRO A 49 -9.32 -18.41 -3.47
N ILE A 50 -10.33 -17.60 -3.81
CA ILE A 50 -10.44 -16.21 -3.38
C ILE A 50 -11.38 -16.19 -2.18
N LYS A 51 -10.86 -15.77 -1.02
CA LYS A 51 -11.61 -15.75 0.23
C LYS A 51 -12.10 -14.35 0.55
N SER A 52 -13.26 -14.27 1.21
CA SER A 52 -13.72 -13.06 1.88
C SER A 52 -13.98 -13.31 3.36
N ILE A 53 -13.86 -12.27 4.16
CA ILE A 53 -14.21 -12.25 5.58
C ILE A 53 -15.30 -11.20 5.75
N THR A 54 -16.43 -11.58 6.34
CA THR A 54 -17.51 -10.66 6.72
C THR A 54 -17.65 -10.63 8.24
N ILE A 55 -17.71 -9.44 8.83
CA ILE A 55 -17.91 -9.24 10.27
C ILE A 55 -18.74 -7.98 10.55
N GLY A 56 -19.53 -8.01 11.62
CA GLY A 56 -20.38 -6.90 12.05
C GLY A 56 -21.75 -6.90 11.38
N ASN A 57 -22.70 -6.20 11.99
CA ASN A 57 -24.12 -6.24 11.62
C ASN A 57 -24.71 -4.85 11.39
N GLY A 58 -23.86 -3.81 11.32
CA GLY A 58 -24.32 -2.44 11.16
C GLY A 58 -24.63 -2.06 9.73
N GLU A 59 -25.45 -1.01 9.57
CA GLU A 59 -25.95 -0.58 8.26
C GLU A 59 -24.86 0.00 7.34
N LYS A 60 -23.74 0.47 7.90
CA LYS A 60 -22.63 1.06 7.12
C LYS A 60 -21.75 -0.06 6.58
N ARG A 61 -21.96 -0.40 5.32
CA ARG A 61 -21.23 -1.46 4.63
C ARG A 61 -19.91 -0.94 4.06
N ILE A 62 -18.79 -1.52 4.49
CA ILE A 62 -17.45 -1.16 4.01
C ILE A 62 -16.84 -2.36 3.30
N LEU A 63 -16.56 -2.22 2.01
CA LEU A 63 -15.84 -3.22 1.20
C LEU A 63 -14.36 -2.88 1.18
N MET A 64 -13.49 -3.85 1.44
CA MET A 64 -12.03 -3.67 1.39
C MET A 64 -11.43 -4.81 0.58
N TRP A 65 -10.45 -4.50 -0.27
CA TRP A 65 -9.68 -5.53 -0.96
C TRP A 65 -8.21 -5.15 -1.05
N SER A 66 -7.34 -6.14 -0.90
CA SER A 66 -5.88 -6.01 -1.00
C SER A 66 -5.29 -7.07 -1.93
N GLN A 67 -4.01 -6.89 -2.28
CA GLN A 67 -3.27 -7.77 -3.20
C GLN A 67 -4.05 -8.06 -4.50
N MET A 68 -4.68 -7.03 -5.09
CA MET A 68 -5.11 -7.12 -6.49
C MET A 68 -3.91 -7.14 -7.43
N HIS A 69 -2.84 -6.44 -7.04
CA HIS A 69 -1.49 -6.71 -7.52
C HIS A 69 -0.82 -7.64 -6.51
N GLY A 70 -0.35 -8.79 -6.96
CA GLY A 70 0.14 -9.84 -6.10
C GLY A 70 1.37 -9.49 -5.24
N ASN A 71 2.21 -8.59 -5.73
CA ASN A 71 3.43 -8.13 -5.05
C ASN A 71 3.21 -6.98 -4.05
N GLU A 72 1.97 -6.56 -3.81
CA GLU A 72 1.63 -5.45 -2.90
C GLU A 72 0.98 -5.98 -1.60
N SER A 73 1.78 -6.64 -0.76
CA SER A 73 1.30 -7.39 0.41
C SER A 73 1.17 -6.59 1.71
N THR A 74 1.71 -5.37 1.79
CA THR A 74 1.75 -4.59 3.04
C THR A 74 0.36 -4.33 3.61
N THR A 75 -0.60 -4.00 2.74
CA THR A 75 -1.98 -3.74 3.15
C THR A 75 -2.73 -5.00 3.56
N THR A 76 -2.43 -6.15 2.96
CA THR A 76 -2.93 -7.45 3.41
C THR A 76 -2.47 -7.73 4.85
N LYS A 77 -1.19 -7.50 5.16
CA LYS A 77 -0.69 -7.64 6.54
C LYS A 77 -1.42 -6.71 7.52
N ALA A 78 -1.70 -5.47 7.13
CA ALA A 78 -2.46 -4.53 7.94
C ALA A 78 -3.95 -4.94 8.12
N ILE A 79 -4.56 -5.57 7.11
CA ILE A 79 -5.87 -6.21 7.25
C ILE A 79 -5.83 -7.32 8.31
N LEU A 80 -4.79 -8.15 8.35
CA LEU A 80 -4.69 -9.21 9.36
C LEU A 80 -4.55 -8.63 10.76
N ASP A 81 -3.80 -7.53 10.91
CA ASP A 81 -3.73 -6.78 12.17
C ASP A 81 -5.09 -6.21 12.57
N LEU A 82 -5.85 -5.67 11.61
CA LEU A 82 -7.23 -5.22 11.83
C LEU A 82 -8.12 -6.37 12.32
N LEU A 83 -8.06 -7.54 11.69
CA LEU A 83 -8.83 -8.71 12.11
C LEU A 83 -8.43 -9.15 13.52
N ASN A 84 -7.14 -9.13 13.85
CA ASN A 84 -6.68 -9.49 15.19
C ASN A 84 -7.11 -8.46 16.24
N TYR A 85 -7.01 -7.15 15.95
CA TYR A 85 -7.55 -6.09 16.80
C TYR A 85 -9.04 -6.30 17.09
N LEU A 86 -9.84 -6.54 16.04
CA LEU A 86 -11.28 -6.78 16.16
C LEU A 86 -11.61 -8.03 17.00
N LYS A 87 -10.72 -9.02 16.99
CA LYS A 87 -10.86 -10.25 17.76
C LYS A 87 -10.48 -10.08 19.24
N ILE A 88 -9.36 -9.43 19.53
CA ILE A 88 -8.82 -9.35 20.91
C ILE A 88 -9.41 -8.19 21.72
N ASN A 89 -9.90 -7.14 21.06
CA ASN A 89 -10.46 -5.95 21.70
C ASN A 89 -11.98 -5.93 21.56
N GLU A 90 -12.63 -6.97 22.08
CA GLU A 90 -14.02 -7.26 21.77
C GLU A 90 -14.97 -6.12 22.14
N GLN A 91 -14.78 -5.46 23.28
CA GLN A 91 -15.70 -4.42 23.75
C GLN A 91 -15.71 -3.17 22.84
N GLU A 92 -14.55 -2.60 22.51
CA GLU A 92 -14.46 -1.45 21.61
C GLU A 92 -14.86 -1.85 20.17
N SER A 93 -14.49 -3.06 19.76
CA SER A 93 -14.81 -3.58 18.44
C SER A 93 -16.31 -3.82 18.26
N GLN A 94 -17.03 -4.22 19.30
CA GLN A 94 -18.48 -4.38 19.26
C GLN A 94 -19.20 -3.07 18.93
N GLU A 95 -18.72 -1.91 19.42
CA GLU A 95 -19.32 -0.62 19.07
C GLU A 95 -19.12 -0.28 17.60
N LEU A 96 -17.90 -0.50 17.08
CA LEU A 96 -17.61 -0.34 15.66
C LEU A 96 -18.48 -1.25 14.78
N LEU A 97 -18.60 -2.52 15.16
CA LEU A 97 -19.28 -3.57 14.41
C LEU A 97 -20.81 -3.56 14.57
N LYS A 98 -21.34 -2.81 15.55
CA LYS A 98 -22.77 -2.47 15.62
C LYS A 98 -23.18 -1.43 14.58
N ASN A 99 -22.26 -0.53 14.21
CA ASN A 99 -22.53 0.53 13.23
C ASN A 99 -22.09 0.15 11.81
N CYS A 100 -21.09 -0.73 11.69
CA CYS A 100 -20.52 -1.15 10.42
C CYS A 100 -20.63 -2.65 10.18
N THR A 101 -20.79 -3.04 8.91
CA THR A 101 -20.48 -4.38 8.43
C THR A 101 -19.29 -4.29 7.49
N LEU A 102 -18.23 -5.03 7.80
CA LEU A 102 -17.01 -5.06 6.99
C LEU A 102 -17.05 -6.30 6.10
N LYS A 103 -16.76 -6.15 4.81
CA LYS A 103 -16.48 -7.25 3.88
C LYS A 103 -15.08 -7.08 3.31
N ILE A 104 -14.20 -8.03 3.57
CA ILE A 104 -12.76 -7.92 3.32
C ILE A 104 -12.30 -9.05 2.41
N ILE A 105 -11.62 -8.74 1.31
CA ILE A 105 -10.94 -9.69 0.43
C ILE A 105 -9.42 -9.50 0.64
N PRO A 106 -8.76 -10.31 1.49
CA PRO A 106 -7.36 -10.08 1.86
C PRO A 106 -6.38 -10.32 0.71
N ILE A 107 -6.71 -11.23 -0.21
CA ILE A 107 -5.89 -11.50 -1.40
C ILE A 107 -6.85 -11.69 -2.57
N LEU A 108 -6.99 -10.66 -3.42
CA LEU A 108 -7.83 -10.73 -4.61
C LEU A 108 -7.17 -11.50 -5.76
N SER A 109 -5.85 -11.33 -5.95
CA SER A 109 -5.06 -12.04 -6.97
C SER A 109 -4.14 -13.08 -6.33
N PRO A 110 -4.66 -14.25 -5.92
CA PRO A 110 -3.83 -15.28 -5.29
C PRO A 110 -2.80 -15.89 -6.25
N ASP A 111 -3.05 -15.82 -7.56
CA ASP A 111 -2.08 -16.24 -8.57
C ASP A 111 -0.92 -15.25 -8.69
N GLY A 112 -1.24 -13.95 -8.80
CA GLY A 112 -0.23 -12.90 -8.79
C GLY A 112 0.58 -12.91 -7.49
N ALA A 113 -0.08 -13.18 -6.35
CA ALA A 113 0.58 -13.27 -5.04
C ALA A 113 1.60 -14.42 -5.00
N ALA A 114 1.21 -15.61 -5.48
CA ALA A 114 2.11 -16.76 -5.56
C ALA A 114 3.29 -16.54 -6.53
N ALA A 115 3.07 -15.79 -7.62
CA ALA A 115 4.12 -15.44 -8.56
C ALA A 115 4.90 -14.16 -8.17
N TYR A 116 4.53 -13.51 -7.07
CA TYR A 116 5.03 -12.20 -6.63
C TYR A 116 5.09 -11.17 -7.78
N THR A 117 3.99 -11.01 -8.50
CA THR A 117 3.89 -10.12 -9.66
C THR A 117 2.67 -9.21 -9.58
N ARG A 118 2.69 -8.13 -10.37
CA ARG A 118 1.61 -7.14 -10.42
C ARG A 118 0.37 -7.68 -11.14
N ILE A 119 0.58 -8.44 -12.20
CA ILE A 119 -0.47 -8.96 -13.10
C ILE A 119 -1.00 -10.32 -12.60
N ASN A 120 -2.17 -10.75 -13.06
CA ASN A 120 -2.68 -12.09 -12.76
C ASN A 120 -2.00 -13.17 -13.64
N ALA A 121 -2.47 -14.43 -13.57
CA ALA A 121 -1.87 -15.52 -14.33
C ALA A 121 -2.03 -15.42 -15.86
N ASN A 122 -2.96 -14.60 -16.36
CA ASN A 122 -3.14 -14.30 -17.78
C ASN A 122 -2.39 -13.03 -18.21
N GLU A 123 -1.46 -12.54 -17.38
CA GLU A 123 -0.70 -11.32 -17.62
C GLU A 123 -1.55 -10.04 -17.69
N VAL A 124 -2.74 -10.04 -17.09
CA VAL A 124 -3.65 -8.88 -17.04
C VAL A 124 -3.48 -8.12 -15.74
N ASP A 125 -3.35 -6.80 -15.83
CA ASP A 125 -3.46 -5.89 -14.69
C ASP A 125 -4.95 -5.78 -14.30
N LEU A 126 -5.34 -6.40 -13.18
CA LEU A 126 -6.74 -6.38 -12.70
C LEU A 126 -7.25 -4.95 -12.45
N ASN A 127 -6.36 -3.99 -12.18
CA ASN A 127 -6.71 -2.58 -12.04
C ASN A 127 -6.78 -1.85 -13.40
N ARG A 128 -6.87 -2.60 -14.50
CA ARG A 128 -7.19 -2.13 -15.85
C ARG A 128 -8.32 -2.95 -16.50
N ASP A 129 -9.00 -3.79 -15.72
CA ASP A 129 -10.01 -4.74 -16.21
C ASP A 129 -11.40 -4.49 -15.55
N ALA A 130 -11.62 -3.30 -14.97
CA ALA A 130 -12.84 -3.00 -14.21
C ALA A 130 -14.11 -2.87 -15.06
N GLN A 131 -13.96 -2.63 -16.37
CA GLN A 131 -15.07 -2.52 -17.33
C GLN A 131 -15.32 -3.84 -18.07
N ASP A 132 -14.27 -4.38 -18.70
CA ASP A 132 -14.40 -5.57 -19.54
C ASP A 132 -14.60 -6.85 -18.71
N LEU A 133 -14.12 -6.86 -17.46
CA LEU A 133 -14.26 -7.97 -16.51
C LEU A 133 -13.84 -9.31 -17.12
N THR A 134 -12.73 -9.30 -17.85
CA THR A 134 -12.23 -10.47 -18.58
C THR A 134 -11.66 -11.55 -17.66
N GLN A 135 -11.24 -11.16 -16.45
CA GLN A 135 -10.57 -12.05 -15.51
C GLN A 135 -11.52 -12.55 -14.41
N PRO A 136 -11.37 -13.81 -13.96
CA PRO A 136 -12.20 -14.36 -12.88
C PRO A 136 -12.05 -13.57 -11.58
N GLU A 137 -10.86 -13.04 -11.27
CA GLU A 137 -10.65 -12.19 -10.11
C GLU A 137 -11.45 -10.86 -10.22
N SER A 138 -11.48 -10.24 -11.40
CA SER A 138 -12.24 -9.01 -11.66
C SER A 138 -13.74 -9.24 -11.51
N ILE A 139 -14.24 -10.37 -12.05
CA ILE A 139 -15.65 -10.78 -11.91
C ILE A 139 -16.01 -10.96 -10.44
N VAL A 140 -15.20 -11.68 -9.67
CA VAL A 140 -15.43 -11.92 -8.23
C VAL A 140 -15.51 -10.60 -7.45
N LEU A 141 -14.61 -9.64 -7.72
CA LEU A 141 -14.67 -8.33 -7.07
C LEU A 141 -15.92 -7.56 -7.45
N ARG A 142 -16.28 -7.53 -8.75
CA ARG A 142 -17.48 -6.86 -9.25
C ARG A 142 -18.75 -7.45 -8.65
N GLU A 143 -18.89 -8.77 -8.63
CA GLU A 143 -20.04 -9.47 -8.05
C GLU A 143 -20.14 -9.19 -6.56
N THR A 144 -19.00 -9.22 -5.84
CA THR A 144 -18.96 -8.88 -4.42
C THR A 144 -19.46 -7.45 -4.20
N PHE A 145 -19.00 -6.47 -4.99
CA PHE A 145 -19.48 -5.08 -4.92
C PHE A 145 -20.98 -4.99 -5.18
N ASN A 146 -21.48 -5.63 -6.23
CA ASN A 146 -22.89 -5.57 -6.62
C ASN A 146 -23.83 -6.22 -5.60
N LEU A 147 -23.43 -7.36 -5.03
CA LEU A 147 -24.22 -8.09 -4.03
C LEU A 147 -24.16 -7.42 -2.66
N PHE A 148 -22.96 -7.01 -2.23
CA PHE A 148 -22.77 -6.38 -0.93
C PHE A 148 -23.27 -4.94 -0.88
N LYS A 149 -23.31 -4.23 -2.02
CA LYS A 149 -23.76 -2.83 -2.13
C LYS A 149 -23.08 -1.91 -1.10
N PRO A 150 -21.75 -1.81 -1.11
CA PRO A 150 -21.02 -1.06 -0.08
C PRO A 150 -21.40 0.42 -0.07
N ASN A 151 -21.44 1.01 1.13
CA ASN A 151 -21.50 2.46 1.31
C ASN A 151 -20.13 3.11 1.17
N TYR A 152 -19.06 2.35 1.40
CA TYR A 152 -17.66 2.80 1.29
C TYR A 152 -16.78 1.67 0.75
N ALA A 153 -15.76 2.02 -0.03
CA ALA A 153 -14.84 1.07 -0.64
C ALA A 153 -13.39 1.46 -0.35
N PHE A 154 -12.57 0.54 0.17
CA PHE A 154 -11.14 0.75 0.38
C PHE A 154 -10.34 -0.11 -0.59
N ASN A 155 -9.65 0.56 -1.51
CA ASN A 155 -8.74 -0.04 -2.46
C ASN A 155 -7.31 -0.03 -1.89
N LEU A 156 -6.79 -1.20 -1.51
CA LEU A 156 -5.60 -1.28 -0.68
C LEU A 156 -4.37 -1.74 -1.48
N HIS A 157 -3.53 -0.78 -1.86
CA HIS A 157 -2.34 -0.94 -2.70
C HIS A 157 -1.02 -0.69 -1.96
N GLY A 158 0.09 -0.93 -2.65
CA GLY A 158 1.43 -0.56 -2.24
C GLY A 158 2.16 0.24 -3.32
N GLN A 159 3.03 1.16 -2.90
CA GLN A 159 3.86 1.95 -3.79
C GLN A 159 5.36 1.68 -3.60
N ARG A 160 6.11 1.99 -4.65
CA ARG A 160 7.56 1.79 -4.72
C ARG A 160 8.30 2.81 -3.84
N THR A 161 9.59 2.55 -3.60
CA THR A 161 10.43 3.39 -2.72
C THR A 161 10.84 4.72 -3.36
N PHE A 162 10.66 4.92 -4.67
CA PHE A 162 11.06 6.15 -5.36
C PHE A 162 10.13 7.35 -5.12
N TYR A 163 9.01 7.18 -4.41
CA TYR A 163 8.05 8.24 -4.16
C TYR A 163 8.44 9.11 -2.94
N ASN A 164 8.35 10.44 -3.10
CA ASN A 164 8.46 11.42 -2.01
C ASN A 164 7.20 12.27 -1.86
N VAL A 165 7.08 12.93 -0.71
CA VAL A 165 6.01 13.89 -0.44
C VAL A 165 6.37 15.26 -1.04
N GLY A 166 5.57 15.73 -2.00
CA GLY A 166 5.79 17.00 -2.69
C GLY A 166 7.20 17.07 -3.30
N ASN A 167 7.91 18.17 -3.03
CA ASN A 167 9.29 18.38 -3.44
C ASN A 167 10.28 18.19 -2.27
N THR A 168 9.89 17.43 -1.24
CA THR A 168 10.70 17.26 -0.02
C THR A 168 11.54 15.99 -0.05
N ASN A 169 12.54 15.91 0.82
CA ASN A 169 13.32 14.70 1.08
C ASN A 169 12.62 13.74 2.06
N LYS A 170 11.29 13.80 2.17
CA LYS A 170 10.51 12.84 2.95
C LYS A 170 9.97 11.77 2.02
N SER A 171 10.26 10.52 2.33
CA SER A 171 9.64 9.37 1.68
C SER A 171 8.12 9.46 1.83
N ALA A 172 7.39 9.20 0.76
CA ALA A 172 5.94 9.03 0.82
C ALA A 172 5.64 7.70 1.52
N THR A 173 5.58 7.73 2.85
CA THR A 173 5.43 6.55 3.71
C THR A 173 4.05 5.94 3.54
N VAL A 174 3.03 6.78 3.53
CA VAL A 174 1.66 6.43 3.17
C VAL A 174 1.18 7.44 2.15
N SER A 175 0.41 7.00 1.16
CA SER A 175 -0.29 7.93 0.28
C SER A 175 -1.75 7.55 0.12
N PHE A 176 -2.58 8.55 -0.14
CA PHE A 176 -4.01 8.36 -0.31
C PHE A 176 -4.50 8.99 -1.60
N LEU A 177 -5.61 8.47 -2.11
CA LEU A 177 -6.33 9.04 -3.23
C LEU A 177 -7.84 8.89 -3.05
N SER A 178 -8.57 9.98 -3.31
CA SER A 178 -10.00 9.93 -3.61
C SER A 178 -10.13 9.89 -5.15
N PRO A 179 -10.42 8.71 -5.74
CA PRO A 179 -10.39 8.50 -7.19
C PRO A 179 -11.24 9.52 -7.95
N SER A 180 -10.88 9.76 -9.21
CA SER A 180 -11.63 10.66 -10.07
C SER A 180 -12.84 9.94 -10.67
N VAL A 181 -13.91 10.69 -10.96
CA VAL A 181 -15.12 10.15 -11.62
C VAL A 181 -15.14 10.39 -13.13
N ASP A 182 -14.34 11.36 -13.59
CA ASP A 182 -14.21 11.76 -14.99
C ASP A 182 -12.87 12.48 -15.22
N ILE A 183 -12.58 12.77 -16.50
CA ILE A 183 -11.37 13.49 -16.93
C ILE A 183 -11.26 14.88 -16.28
N GLU A 184 -12.40 15.52 -16.02
CA GLU A 184 -12.50 16.84 -15.38
C GLU A 184 -12.25 16.79 -13.86
N ARG A 185 -12.13 15.59 -13.28
CA ARG A 185 -11.91 15.38 -11.85
C ARG A 185 -13.03 16.05 -11.02
N LYS A 186 -14.29 15.91 -11.43
CA LYS A 186 -15.43 16.54 -10.73
C LYS A 186 -15.49 16.17 -9.25
N LEU A 187 -15.80 17.15 -8.39
CA LEU A 187 -15.96 16.97 -6.94
C LEU A 187 -17.39 16.55 -6.57
N THR A 188 -17.76 15.33 -6.93
CA THR A 188 -19.06 14.75 -6.57
C THR A 188 -19.18 14.55 -5.05
N LYS A 189 -20.41 14.41 -4.54
CA LYS A 189 -20.64 14.13 -3.11
C LYS A 189 -19.88 12.89 -2.61
N PRO A 190 -19.90 11.73 -3.30
CA PRO A 190 -19.08 10.58 -2.90
C PRO A 190 -17.58 10.87 -2.85
N ARG A 191 -17.06 11.69 -3.77
CA ARG A 191 -15.63 12.03 -3.84
C ARG A 191 -15.21 12.91 -2.68
N LYS A 192 -16.05 13.90 -2.33
CA LYS A 192 -15.86 14.75 -1.15
C LYS A 192 -15.90 13.95 0.16
N ILE A 193 -16.80 12.98 0.28
CA ILE A 193 -16.85 12.07 1.44
C ILE A 193 -15.54 11.28 1.59
N ALA A 194 -15.03 10.69 0.51
CA ALA A 194 -13.75 10.00 0.53
C ALA A 194 -12.59 10.95 0.91
N MET A 195 -12.58 12.18 0.38
CA MET A 195 -11.60 13.21 0.76
C MET A 195 -11.65 13.55 2.26
N GLN A 196 -12.84 13.69 2.86
CA GLN A 196 -12.98 13.96 4.30
C GLN A 196 -12.43 12.81 5.16
N ILE A 197 -12.67 11.56 4.77
CA ILE A 197 -12.10 10.39 5.47
C ILE A 197 -10.58 10.37 5.33
N ILE A 198 -10.04 10.72 4.15
CA ILE A 198 -8.59 10.85 3.95
C ILE A 198 -8.00 11.95 4.85
N VAL A 199 -8.69 13.09 5.00
CA VAL A 199 -8.24 14.16 5.91
C VAL A 199 -8.15 13.63 7.35
N ALA A 200 -9.16 12.89 7.81
CA ALA A 200 -9.13 12.28 9.15
C ALA A 200 -7.92 11.33 9.34
N MET A 201 -7.65 10.47 8.36
CA MET A 201 -6.48 9.58 8.40
C MET A 201 -5.17 10.36 8.36
N ASN A 202 -5.08 11.40 7.53
CA ASN A 202 -3.90 12.24 7.43
C ASN A 202 -3.62 12.96 8.77
N GLU A 203 -4.62 13.59 9.38
CA GLU A 203 -4.47 14.25 10.69
C GLU A 203 -3.96 13.28 11.76
N MET A 204 -4.49 12.06 11.81
CA MET A 204 -3.98 11.02 12.70
C MET A 204 -2.51 10.70 12.39
N LEU A 205 -2.17 10.45 11.12
CA LEU A 205 -0.81 10.09 10.71
C LEU A 205 0.22 11.20 10.94
N GLN A 206 -0.16 12.47 10.89
CA GLN A 206 0.77 13.56 11.18
C GLN A 206 1.36 13.50 12.60
N ASN A 207 0.69 12.82 13.54
CA ASN A 207 1.23 12.60 14.89
C ASN A 207 2.36 11.55 14.93
N TYR A 208 2.49 10.71 13.91
CA TYR A 208 3.47 9.62 13.85
C TYR A 208 4.53 9.84 12.77
N ILE A 209 4.11 10.32 11.59
CA ILE A 209 4.93 10.55 10.41
C ILE A 209 4.70 11.95 9.84
N PRO A 210 5.07 13.02 10.58
CA PRO A 210 4.86 14.39 10.12
C PRO A 210 5.55 14.62 8.77
N GLY A 211 4.77 15.06 7.79
CA GLY A 211 5.22 15.25 6.40
C GLY A 211 5.50 13.96 5.62
N GLY A 212 5.15 12.78 6.15
CA GLY A 212 5.32 11.47 5.50
C GLY A 212 4.09 10.96 4.75
N VAL A 213 3.03 11.78 4.66
CA VAL A 213 1.78 11.45 3.94
C VAL A 213 1.70 12.27 2.65
N GLY A 214 1.41 11.58 1.55
CA GLY A 214 1.23 12.21 0.23
C GLY A 214 -0.08 11.85 -0.45
N ARG A 215 -0.35 12.51 -1.57
CA ARG A 215 -1.49 12.24 -2.45
C ARG A 215 -1.02 11.54 -3.72
N TYR A 216 -1.67 10.44 -4.08
CA TYR A 216 -1.42 9.76 -5.34
C TYR A 216 -2.08 10.49 -6.52
N ASP A 217 -1.54 10.35 -7.72
CA ASP A 217 -2.09 11.01 -8.92
C ASP A 217 -3.55 10.58 -9.17
N ASP A 218 -4.42 11.56 -9.43
CA ASP A 218 -5.84 11.38 -9.66
C ASP A 218 -6.21 11.42 -11.15
N GLY A 219 -5.28 11.04 -12.03
CA GLY A 219 -5.52 10.81 -13.44
C GLY A 219 -6.64 9.79 -13.67
N PHE A 220 -7.68 10.20 -14.38
CA PHE A 220 -8.88 9.39 -14.58
C PHE A 220 -8.65 8.28 -15.60
N ASN A 221 -9.04 7.06 -15.24
CA ASN A 221 -9.14 5.91 -16.11
C ASN A 221 -10.26 4.99 -15.62
N LEU A 222 -11.36 4.95 -16.35
CA LEU A 222 -12.52 4.13 -16.00
C LEU A 222 -12.24 2.61 -16.00
N ASN A 223 -11.10 2.17 -16.53
CA ASN A 223 -10.66 0.78 -16.42
C ASN A 223 -10.03 0.45 -15.05
N CYS A 224 -9.71 1.46 -14.24
CA CYS A 224 -9.30 1.29 -12.85
C CYS A 224 -10.51 1.00 -11.95
N VAL A 225 -10.34 0.09 -10.99
CA VAL A 225 -11.42 -0.30 -10.06
C VAL A 225 -11.83 0.88 -9.19
N GLY A 226 -10.86 1.65 -8.68
CA GLY A 226 -11.10 2.82 -7.84
C GLY A 226 -12.01 3.85 -8.50
N ASP A 227 -11.62 4.31 -9.69
CA ASP A 227 -12.41 5.24 -10.51
C ASP A 227 -13.79 4.66 -10.85
N THR A 228 -13.86 3.38 -11.17
CA THR A 228 -15.13 2.73 -11.49
C THR A 228 -16.10 2.73 -10.30
N PHE A 229 -15.65 2.33 -9.11
CA PHE A 229 -16.52 2.29 -7.94
C PHE A 229 -16.91 3.70 -7.49
N GLN A 230 -15.99 4.66 -7.64
CA GLN A 230 -16.28 6.08 -7.43
C GLN A 230 -17.37 6.60 -8.37
N SER A 231 -17.29 6.26 -9.67
CA SER A 231 -18.30 6.61 -10.69
C SER A 231 -19.65 5.91 -10.47
N LEU A 232 -19.66 4.78 -9.77
CA LEU A 232 -20.88 4.10 -9.32
C LEU A 232 -21.43 4.67 -8.00
N ASN A 233 -21.06 5.90 -7.66
CA ASN A 233 -21.48 6.63 -6.47
C ASN A 233 -21.09 5.97 -5.12
N CYS A 234 -20.06 5.13 -5.10
CA CYS A 234 -19.49 4.60 -3.86
C CYS A 234 -18.25 5.43 -3.47
N PRO A 235 -18.26 6.16 -2.34
CA PRO A 235 -17.04 6.76 -1.78
C PRO A 235 -15.91 5.73 -1.69
N THR A 236 -14.92 5.89 -2.55
CA THR A 236 -13.79 4.97 -2.69
C THR A 236 -12.52 5.66 -2.24
N ILE A 237 -11.70 4.98 -1.45
CA ILE A 237 -10.44 5.49 -0.94
C ILE A 237 -9.36 4.52 -1.35
N LEU A 238 -8.35 5.03 -2.05
CA LEU A 238 -7.17 4.27 -2.38
C LEU A 238 -6.09 4.54 -1.32
N PHE A 239 -5.48 3.47 -0.84
CA PHE A 239 -4.36 3.45 0.10
C PHE A 239 -3.12 2.98 -0.65
N GLU A 240 -2.01 3.68 -0.49
CA GLU A 240 -0.69 3.26 -1.00
C GLU A 240 0.27 3.10 0.17
N ALA A 241 0.64 1.86 0.45
CA ALA A 241 1.72 1.55 1.39
C ALA A 241 3.08 1.80 0.75
N GLY A 242 3.71 2.93 1.10
CA GLY A 242 5.02 3.34 0.58
C GLY A 242 6.18 2.87 1.45
N HIS A 243 7.24 3.66 1.56
CA HIS A 243 8.44 3.29 2.32
C HIS A 243 8.66 4.18 3.54
N TYR A 244 9.03 3.56 4.65
CA TYR A 244 9.63 4.24 5.79
C TYR A 244 11.12 3.95 5.83
N GLU A 245 11.92 4.84 6.41
CA GLU A 245 13.37 4.70 6.49
C GLU A 245 13.79 3.32 7.03
N ASN A 246 14.66 2.62 6.29
CA ASN A 246 15.15 1.28 6.59
C ASN A 246 14.06 0.18 6.69
N ASP A 247 12.83 0.45 6.27
CA ASP A 247 11.69 -0.49 6.33
C ASP A 247 11.39 -1.13 4.96
N TYR A 248 12.34 -1.93 4.48
CA TYR A 248 12.19 -2.63 3.19
C TYR A 248 11.19 -3.79 3.26
N ASP A 249 11.07 -4.44 4.42
CA ASP A 249 10.05 -5.46 4.71
C ASP A 249 8.64 -4.88 4.91
N ARG A 250 8.52 -3.54 5.05
CA ARG A 250 7.26 -2.82 5.22
C ARG A 250 6.52 -3.20 6.50
N GLU A 251 7.22 -3.36 7.59
CA GLU A 251 6.66 -3.71 8.90
C GLU A 251 6.27 -2.48 9.71
N ILE A 252 6.98 -1.36 9.54
CA ILE A 252 6.62 -0.07 10.14
C ILE A 252 5.46 0.54 9.34
N VAL A 253 5.54 0.52 8.00
CA VAL A 253 4.46 1.02 7.13
C VAL A 253 3.15 0.26 7.36
N ARG A 254 3.22 -1.06 7.58
CA ARG A 254 2.07 -1.90 7.95
C ARG A 254 1.31 -1.34 9.15
N HIS A 255 2.01 -0.87 10.19
CA HIS A 255 1.39 -0.26 11.37
C HIS A 255 0.63 1.03 11.00
N PHE A 256 1.22 1.89 10.17
CA PHE A 256 0.55 3.12 9.75
C PHE A 256 -0.69 2.86 8.88
N ILE A 257 -0.66 1.83 8.03
CA ILE A 257 -1.85 1.39 7.29
C ILE A 257 -2.91 0.86 8.25
N PHE A 258 -2.55 0.05 9.23
CA PHE A 258 -3.47 -0.44 10.27
C PHE A 258 -4.15 0.73 11.01
N ASN A 259 -3.37 1.71 11.49
CA ASN A 259 -3.92 2.88 12.17
C ASN A 259 -4.85 3.68 11.26
N SER A 260 -4.51 3.78 9.97
CA SER A 260 -5.34 4.45 8.97
C SER A 260 -6.67 3.73 8.76
N LEU A 261 -6.66 2.39 8.66
CA LEU A 261 -7.87 1.57 8.56
C LEU A 261 -8.78 1.77 9.77
N ILE A 262 -8.25 1.68 11.00
CA ILE A 262 -9.04 1.90 12.22
C ILE A 262 -9.61 3.32 12.26
N THR A 263 -8.81 4.32 11.90
CA THR A 263 -9.25 5.73 11.86
C THR A 263 -10.38 5.91 10.85
N ALA A 264 -10.27 5.36 9.64
CA ALA A 264 -11.32 5.43 8.63
C ALA A 264 -12.61 4.73 9.09
N ILE A 265 -12.49 3.50 9.60
CA ILE A 265 -13.64 2.72 10.10
C ILE A 265 -14.32 3.46 11.26
N SER A 266 -13.55 4.02 12.19
CA SER A 266 -14.07 4.78 13.33
C SER A 266 -14.80 6.04 12.88
N THR A 267 -14.19 6.81 11.96
CA THR A 267 -14.80 8.02 11.42
C THR A 267 -16.14 7.74 10.73
N ILE A 268 -16.22 6.62 10.00
CA ILE A 268 -17.47 6.15 9.38
C ILE A 268 -18.45 5.67 10.47
N SER A 269 -18.02 4.78 11.35
CA SER A 269 -18.83 4.17 12.41
C SER A 269 -19.53 5.20 13.28
N PHE A 270 -18.79 6.22 13.75
CA PHE A 270 -19.29 7.23 14.69
C PHE A 270 -19.88 8.48 14.00
N ASN A 271 -20.06 8.47 12.68
CA ASN A 271 -20.62 9.58 11.91
C ASN A 271 -19.84 10.91 12.06
N THR A 272 -18.52 10.86 12.19
CA THR A 272 -17.69 12.06 12.39
C THR A 272 -17.08 12.61 11.10
N ILE A 273 -17.44 12.06 9.93
CA ILE A 273 -16.95 12.53 8.61
C ILE A 273 -17.15 14.04 8.43
N SER A 274 -18.28 14.58 8.89
CA SER A 274 -18.61 16.02 8.78
C SER A 274 -17.70 16.93 9.58
N ASN A 275 -16.89 16.39 10.50
CA ASN A 275 -15.93 17.18 11.28
C ASN A 275 -14.73 17.63 10.42
N PHE A 276 -14.50 16.97 9.29
CA PHE A 276 -13.37 17.21 8.40
C PHE A 276 -13.84 17.98 7.15
N LYS A 277 -13.04 18.93 6.68
CA LYS A 277 -13.33 19.68 5.45
C LYS A 277 -12.68 18.97 4.28
N TYR A 278 -13.41 18.72 3.19
CA TYR A 278 -12.83 18.06 2.02
C TYR A 278 -11.75 18.92 1.35
N GLU A 279 -11.79 20.25 1.52
CA GLU A 279 -10.78 21.17 1.00
C GLU A 279 -9.39 20.91 1.60
N ASP A 280 -9.32 20.40 2.83
CA ASP A 280 -8.04 20.08 3.48
C ASP A 280 -7.33 18.91 2.81
N TYR A 281 -8.02 18.09 2.02
CA TYR A 281 -7.42 17.06 1.17
C TYR A 281 -6.40 17.64 0.18
N PHE A 282 -6.67 18.83 -0.37
CA PHE A 282 -5.78 19.48 -1.33
C PHE A 282 -4.54 20.09 -0.66
N LYS A 283 -4.48 20.12 0.67
CA LYS A 283 -3.29 20.53 1.43
C LYS A 283 -2.28 19.37 1.57
N ILE A 284 -2.72 18.13 1.33
CA ILE A 284 -1.82 16.97 1.29
C ILE A 284 -1.00 17.06 -0.01
N PRO A 285 0.33 17.14 0.05
CA PRO A 285 1.16 17.28 -1.14
C PRO A 285 1.04 16.07 -2.06
N GLU A 286 1.01 16.28 -3.37
CA GLU A 286 1.13 15.18 -4.33
C GLU A 286 2.50 14.51 -4.26
N ASN A 287 2.55 13.23 -4.63
CA ASN A 287 3.81 12.50 -4.64
C ASN A 287 4.73 12.96 -5.77
N GLY A 288 6.00 13.20 -5.44
CA GLY A 288 7.10 13.26 -6.39
C GLY A 288 7.70 11.87 -6.66
N LYS A 289 8.62 11.79 -7.62
CA LYS A 289 9.40 10.57 -7.96
C LYS A 289 10.90 10.83 -7.90
N GLN A 290 11.36 11.40 -6.78
CA GLN A 290 12.71 11.93 -6.63
C GLN A 290 13.62 11.06 -5.75
N PHE A 291 13.15 9.91 -5.25
CA PHE A 291 13.99 9.02 -4.45
C PHE A 291 14.66 7.92 -5.27
N TYR A 292 15.86 7.57 -4.83
CA TYR A 292 16.55 6.32 -5.11
C TYR A 292 16.74 5.55 -3.80
N ASP A 293 16.91 4.23 -3.90
CA ASP A 293 17.26 3.42 -2.73
C ASP A 293 18.67 3.74 -2.24
N VAL A 294 19.61 3.90 -3.17
CA VAL A 294 20.98 4.34 -2.87
C VAL A 294 21.42 5.43 -3.85
N ILE A 295 22.04 6.49 -3.34
CA ILE A 295 22.81 7.44 -4.15
C ILE A 295 24.29 7.31 -3.78
N ILE A 296 25.13 7.06 -4.77
CA ILE A 296 26.60 7.08 -4.63
C ILE A 296 27.11 8.35 -5.30
N LYS A 297 27.63 9.29 -4.52
CA LYS A 297 28.18 10.56 -4.99
C LYS A 297 29.69 10.49 -5.15
N ASN A 298 30.20 11.34 -6.03
CA ASN A 298 31.63 11.53 -6.26
C ASN A 298 32.36 10.22 -6.58
N ILE A 299 31.79 9.41 -7.49
CA ILE A 299 32.25 8.03 -7.76
C ILE A 299 33.71 7.94 -8.24
N GLN A 300 34.29 9.04 -8.72
CA GLN A 300 35.71 9.13 -9.07
C GLN A 300 36.67 8.78 -7.92
N PHE A 301 36.26 9.00 -6.66
CA PHE A 301 37.08 8.62 -5.49
C PHE A 301 36.99 7.12 -5.17
N TYR A 302 35.97 6.43 -5.68
CA TYR A 302 35.87 4.97 -5.63
C TYR A 302 36.68 4.32 -6.75
N ASN A 303 36.48 4.77 -7.99
CA ASN A 303 37.24 4.35 -9.17
C ASN A 303 37.46 5.57 -10.11
N PRO A 304 38.72 6.03 -10.30
CA PRO A 304 39.02 7.17 -11.17
C PRO A 304 38.58 7.01 -12.64
N GLU A 305 38.42 5.77 -13.14
CA GLU A 305 37.92 5.50 -14.50
C GLU A 305 36.45 5.92 -14.67
N LEU A 306 35.69 6.01 -13.56
CA LEU A 306 34.27 6.37 -13.55
C LEU A 306 34.04 7.88 -13.43
N LYS A 307 35.08 8.71 -13.58
CA LYS A 307 35.01 10.17 -13.35
C LYS A 307 33.90 10.88 -14.13
N ASP A 308 33.58 10.39 -15.33
CA ASP A 308 32.58 11.00 -16.21
C ASP A 308 31.13 10.71 -15.76
N LEU A 309 30.92 9.78 -14.82
CA LEU A 309 29.60 9.44 -14.30
C LEU A 309 29.12 10.38 -13.19
N GLY A 310 30.03 11.00 -12.43
CA GLY A 310 29.71 11.88 -11.30
C GLY A 310 29.05 11.14 -10.13
N SER A 311 27.72 11.02 -10.14
CA SER A 311 26.93 10.27 -9.15
C SER A 311 26.09 9.17 -9.80
N VAL A 312 25.77 8.15 -9.02
CA VAL A 312 25.00 6.98 -9.45
C VAL A 312 23.78 6.82 -8.55
N GLY A 313 22.59 6.80 -9.15
CA GLY A 313 21.32 6.52 -8.48
C GLY A 313 20.93 5.08 -8.73
N VAL A 314 20.74 4.33 -7.64
CA VAL A 314 20.44 2.89 -7.64
C VAL A 314 19.03 2.68 -7.10
N GLN A 315 18.27 1.86 -7.82
CA GLN A 315 16.96 1.38 -7.43
C GLN A 315 17.01 -0.13 -7.23
N PHE A 316 16.38 -0.64 -6.20
CA PHE A 316 16.22 -2.06 -5.96
C PHE A 316 15.04 -2.61 -6.75
N THR A 317 15.30 -3.71 -7.45
CA THR A 317 14.28 -4.55 -8.06
C THR A 317 13.99 -5.70 -7.12
N GLU A 318 12.72 -5.89 -6.80
CA GLU A 318 12.27 -7.02 -5.97
C GLU A 318 12.18 -8.28 -6.84
N VAL A 319 12.87 -9.34 -6.43
CA VAL A 319 12.90 -10.64 -7.11
C VAL A 319 12.53 -11.74 -6.13
N LEU A 320 11.64 -12.63 -6.53
CA LEU A 320 11.30 -13.81 -5.72
C LEU A 320 12.34 -14.91 -5.96
N GLU A 321 13.04 -15.32 -4.91
CA GLU A 321 14.01 -16.42 -4.89
C GLU A 321 13.69 -17.34 -3.71
N GLU A 322 13.45 -18.63 -3.96
CA GLU A 322 13.17 -19.62 -2.91
C GLU A 322 12.07 -19.20 -1.89
N ASN A 323 10.97 -18.61 -2.37
CA ASN A 323 9.88 -18.05 -1.55
C ASN A 323 10.27 -16.86 -0.66
N LYS A 324 11.38 -16.19 -0.94
CA LYS A 324 11.79 -14.95 -0.29
C LYS A 324 12.00 -13.86 -1.33
N VAL A 325 11.60 -12.64 -1.00
CA VAL A 325 11.89 -11.48 -1.85
C VAL A 325 13.29 -10.97 -1.54
N VAL A 326 14.12 -10.90 -2.57
CA VAL A 326 15.46 -10.34 -2.55
C VAL A 326 15.46 -9.04 -3.34
N PHE A 327 16.17 -8.05 -2.82
CA PHE A 327 16.30 -6.72 -3.43
C PHE A 327 17.59 -6.66 -4.25
N LYS A 328 17.49 -6.73 -5.58
CA LYS A 328 18.63 -6.65 -6.48
C LYS A 328 18.88 -5.21 -6.91
N PRO A 329 20.08 -4.66 -6.68
CA PRO A 329 20.37 -3.29 -7.09
C PRO A 329 20.47 -3.16 -8.61
N LYS A 330 19.92 -2.07 -9.13
CA LYS A 330 19.97 -1.69 -10.54
C LYS A 330 20.32 -0.21 -10.64
N ILE A 331 21.28 0.13 -11.49
CA ILE A 331 21.57 1.53 -11.80
C ILE A 331 20.39 2.09 -12.59
N GLU A 332 19.72 3.08 -12.02
CA GLU A 332 18.58 3.73 -12.65
C GLU A 332 18.99 5.05 -13.32
N LYS A 333 19.97 5.77 -12.74
CA LYS A 333 20.45 7.03 -13.31
C LYS A 333 21.92 7.30 -12.98
N VAL A 334 22.61 8.00 -13.88
CA VAL A 334 23.97 8.53 -13.67
C VAL A 334 24.00 10.03 -13.95
N GLY A 335 24.96 10.75 -13.37
CA GLY A 335 25.17 12.19 -13.54
C GLY A 335 25.12 12.96 -12.23
N ALA A 336 24.80 14.26 -12.28
CA ALA A 336 24.85 15.12 -11.10
C ALA A 336 23.77 14.81 -10.02
N LEU A 337 22.63 14.23 -10.41
CA LEU A 337 21.50 13.88 -9.53
C LEU A 337 21.01 15.03 -8.61
N ASN A 338 21.18 16.28 -9.03
CA ASN A 338 20.64 17.44 -8.31
C ASN A 338 19.11 17.35 -8.20
N GLY A 339 18.58 17.57 -6.99
CA GLY A 339 17.14 17.50 -6.72
C GLY A 339 16.59 16.07 -6.52
N PHE A 340 17.46 15.06 -6.47
CA PHE A 340 17.10 13.69 -6.06
C PHE A 340 17.58 13.40 -4.63
N PHE A 341 16.91 12.45 -3.99
CA PHE A 341 17.16 12.01 -2.62
C PHE A 341 17.48 10.51 -2.60
N GLY A 342 18.27 10.06 -1.62
CA GLY A 342 18.57 8.66 -1.43
C GLY A 342 18.06 8.19 -0.07
N HIS A 343 17.45 7.00 0.01
CA HIS A 343 17.20 6.36 1.30
C HIS A 343 18.51 6.05 2.02
N LYS A 344 19.55 5.70 1.25
CA LYS A 344 20.95 5.69 1.69
C LYS A 344 21.82 6.52 0.74
N VAL A 345 22.80 7.25 1.29
CA VAL A 345 23.73 8.06 0.50
C VAL A 345 25.17 7.74 0.91
N TYR A 346 26.00 7.42 -0.08
CA TYR A 346 27.45 7.28 0.07
C TYR A 346 28.14 8.41 -0.70
N ASP A 347 28.88 9.28 -0.02
CA ASP A 347 29.77 10.25 -0.64
C ASP A 347 31.19 9.71 -0.64
N CYS A 348 31.68 9.30 -1.82
CA CYS A 348 32.98 8.66 -1.93
C CYS A 348 34.16 9.61 -1.64
N SER A 349 33.94 10.93 -1.59
CA SER A 349 34.98 11.87 -1.14
C SER A 349 35.21 11.83 0.38
N ILE A 350 34.30 11.17 1.12
CA ILE A 350 34.38 10.97 2.57
C ILE A 350 34.90 9.56 2.84
N GLU A 351 36.08 9.44 3.45
CA GLU A 351 36.79 8.16 3.64
C GLU A 351 35.98 7.09 4.38
N SER A 352 35.23 7.47 5.41
CA SER A 352 34.39 6.54 6.18
C SER A 352 33.25 5.96 5.34
N GLN A 353 32.57 6.79 4.55
CA GLN A 353 31.48 6.35 3.66
C GLN A 353 32.00 5.56 2.46
N LEU A 354 33.18 5.89 1.94
CA LEU A 354 33.86 5.09 0.93
C LEU A 354 34.20 3.69 1.46
N THR A 355 34.68 3.61 2.71
CA THR A 355 34.98 2.34 3.37
C THR A 355 33.71 1.50 3.56
N GLU A 356 32.60 2.13 3.96
CA GLU A 356 31.30 1.47 4.08
C GLU A 356 30.79 0.96 2.72
N LEU A 357 30.85 1.79 1.67
CA LEU A 357 30.46 1.39 0.31
C LEU A 357 31.27 0.16 -0.17
N LYS A 358 32.56 0.11 0.12
CA LYS A 358 33.43 -1.02 -0.26
C LYS A 358 33.04 -2.34 0.40
N GLN A 359 32.25 -2.32 1.47
CA GLN A 359 31.69 -3.52 2.12
C GLN A 359 30.41 -4.01 1.41
N GLU A 360 29.73 -3.13 0.66
CA GLU A 360 28.52 -3.45 -0.11
C GLU A 360 28.87 -4.18 -1.42
N THR A 361 29.09 -5.48 -1.31
CA THR A 361 29.63 -6.33 -2.40
C THR A 361 28.79 -6.24 -3.68
N GLU A 362 27.46 -6.26 -3.57
CA GLU A 362 26.57 -6.21 -4.75
C GLU A 362 26.54 -4.83 -5.41
N LEU A 363 26.59 -3.74 -4.63
CA LEU A 363 26.71 -2.39 -5.18
C LEU A 363 28.05 -2.18 -5.89
N CYS A 364 29.14 -2.67 -5.28
CA CYS A 364 30.47 -2.62 -5.89
C CYS A 364 30.52 -3.39 -7.21
N LYS A 365 29.99 -4.62 -7.26
CA LYS A 365 29.90 -5.40 -8.50
C LYS A 365 29.10 -4.66 -9.58
N LEU A 366 27.94 -4.11 -9.20
CA LEU A 366 27.06 -3.37 -10.12
C LEU A 366 27.76 -2.16 -10.71
N VAL A 367 28.44 -1.35 -9.89
CA VAL A 367 29.15 -0.15 -10.34
C VAL A 367 30.34 -0.53 -11.24
N ASN A 368 31.10 -1.56 -10.90
CA ASN A 368 32.25 -2.00 -11.72
C ASN A 368 31.84 -2.66 -13.04
N SER A 369 30.63 -3.23 -13.15
CA SER A 369 30.11 -3.81 -14.40
C SER A 369 29.75 -2.77 -15.49
N LYS A 370 29.85 -1.48 -15.16
CA LYS A 370 29.67 -0.35 -16.09
C LYS A 370 30.99 0.10 -16.74
N LEU A 371 32.11 -0.55 -16.39
CA LEU A 371 33.31 -0.63 -17.24
C LEU A 371 33.00 -1.56 -18.42
#